data_AF-A0A1W7D1W5-F1
#
_entry.id   AF-A0A1W7D1W5-F1
#
_cell.length_a   1.000
_cell.length_b   1.000
_cell.length_c   1.000
_cell.angle_alpha   90.00
_cell.angle_beta   90.00
_cell.angle_gamma   90.00
#
_symmetry.space_group_name_H-M   'P 1'
#
loop_
_entity.id
_entity.type
_entity.pdbx_description
1 polymer ?
#
loop_
_entity_poly.entity_id
_entity_poly.type
_entity_poly.pdbx_seq_one_letter_code
_entity_poly.pdbx_strand_id
1 'polypeptide(L)'
;MHRSIRLALPAAAAASALAISGCSGEGPSPFEAPDLAESLEQLDDGATGGEDDGDDEAPEGDTGGDTGETEPPADEPPGDTSGGAGGDTGDLGGTADDIEGDWFTGTTRDDANLEVLAGDGTVKFYEDFGVEGDVCDGTIGNGTITLEECAVYGSEEWTDMTATYTVDGPTMEVTWSSGITQTYRNAYGGGFDEDELSELQENVYSGTPAEPPLDL
;
A
#
# COMPACT_ATOMS: atom_id res chain seq x y z
N MET A 1 -38.88 13.41 -1.15
CA MET A 1 -39.17 12.51 -2.29
C MET A 1 -37.95 11.65 -2.51
N HIS A 2 -37.84 10.50 -1.84
CA HIS A 2 -36.72 9.59 -2.04
C HIS A 2 -36.94 8.79 -3.33
N ARG A 3 -35.99 8.90 -4.27
CA ARG A 3 -36.01 8.15 -5.52
C ARG A 3 -35.30 6.82 -5.28
N SER A 4 -36.06 5.73 -5.40
CA SER A 4 -35.51 4.38 -5.38
C SER A 4 -34.76 4.12 -6.69
N ILE A 5 -33.44 3.98 -6.60
CA ILE A 5 -32.60 3.51 -7.72
C ILE A 5 -32.67 1.99 -7.72
N ARG A 6 -33.20 1.41 -8.79
CA ARG A 6 -33.19 -0.03 -9.01
C ARG A 6 -31.88 -0.40 -9.70
N LEU A 7 -30.95 -0.96 -8.94
CA LEU A 7 -29.75 -1.62 -9.48
C LEU A 7 -30.19 -2.92 -10.16
N ALA A 8 -30.07 -2.97 -11.49
CA ALA A 8 -30.15 -4.21 -12.24
C ALA A 8 -28.76 -4.84 -12.25
N LEU A 9 -28.54 -5.86 -11.42
CA LEU A 9 -27.32 -6.67 -11.49
C LEU A 9 -27.33 -7.49 -12.81
N PRO A 10 -26.26 -7.46 -13.61
CA PRO A 10 -26.04 -8.46 -14.63
C PRO A 10 -25.52 -9.75 -13.98
N ALA A 11 -26.28 -10.84 -14.13
CA ALA A 11 -25.83 -12.17 -13.76
C ALA A 11 -24.87 -12.71 -14.83
N ALA A 12 -23.57 -12.65 -14.58
CA ALA A 12 -22.58 -13.37 -15.36
C ALA A 12 -22.36 -14.75 -14.74
N ALA A 13 -22.88 -15.80 -15.39
CA ALA A 13 -22.57 -17.18 -15.07
C ALA A 13 -21.40 -17.63 -15.95
N ALA A 14 -20.20 -17.75 -15.38
CA ALA A 14 -19.07 -18.40 -16.02
C ALA A 14 -18.94 -19.82 -15.46
N ALA A 15 -19.31 -20.82 -16.25
CA ALA A 15 -19.06 -22.22 -15.98
C ALA A 15 -17.79 -22.65 -16.74
N SER A 16 -16.67 -22.73 -16.03
CA SER A 16 -15.42 -23.28 -16.55
C SER A 16 -15.24 -24.69 -16.02
N ALA A 17 -15.55 -25.68 -16.87
CA ALA A 17 -15.30 -27.08 -16.61
C ALA A 17 -14.02 -27.55 -17.30
N LEU A 18 -13.15 -28.17 -16.50
CA LEU A 18 -12.25 -29.29 -16.80
C LEU A 18 -11.09 -29.10 -17.80
N ALA A 19 -9.86 -29.25 -17.30
CA ALA A 19 -9.01 -30.37 -17.69
C ALA A 19 -7.88 -30.61 -16.66
N ILE A 20 -8.09 -31.57 -15.76
CA ILE A 20 -6.99 -32.23 -15.04
C ILE A 20 -6.38 -33.23 -16.02
N SER A 21 -5.24 -32.87 -16.62
CA SER A 21 -4.34 -33.81 -17.25
C SER A 21 -3.11 -33.97 -16.36
N GLY A 22 -3.02 -35.12 -15.69
CA GLY A 22 -1.84 -35.50 -14.94
C GLY A 22 -0.63 -35.71 -15.86
N CYS A 23 0.54 -35.39 -15.35
CA CYS A 23 1.79 -35.92 -15.86
C CYS A 23 2.68 -36.29 -14.67
N SER A 24 2.77 -37.59 -14.39
CA SER A 24 3.83 -38.17 -13.57
C SER A 24 5.16 -38.01 -14.31
N GLY A 25 6.08 -37.25 -13.71
CA GLY A 25 7.46 -37.12 -14.17
C GLY A 25 8.39 -37.26 -12.98
N GLU A 26 8.74 -38.50 -12.65
CA GLU A 26 9.83 -38.82 -11.74
C GLU A 26 11.15 -38.55 -12.48
N GLY A 27 11.81 -37.44 -12.13
CA GLY A 27 13.11 -37.02 -12.65
C GLY A 27 13.97 -36.53 -11.49
N PRO A 28 15.29 -36.82 -11.49
CA PRO A 28 16.17 -36.52 -10.36
C PRO A 28 16.34 -35.01 -10.19
N SER A 29 16.13 -34.54 -8.95
CA SER A 29 16.32 -33.17 -8.49
C SER A 29 17.75 -32.68 -8.79
N PRO A 30 17.95 -31.58 -9.55
CA PRO A 30 19.27 -31.00 -9.79
C PRO A 30 19.69 -29.94 -8.74
N PHE A 31 18.96 -29.80 -7.63
CA PHE A 31 19.36 -28.93 -6.51
C PHE A 31 20.04 -29.76 -5.42
N GLU A 32 21.30 -30.12 -5.67
CA GLU A 32 22.26 -30.33 -4.60
C GLU A 32 22.42 -28.99 -3.85
N ALA A 33 21.93 -28.94 -2.62
CA ALA A 33 22.27 -27.87 -1.69
C ALA A 33 23.80 -27.92 -1.46
N PRO A 34 24.55 -26.83 -1.66
CA PRO A 34 25.90 -26.79 -1.16
C PRO A 34 25.88 -26.86 0.37
N ASP A 35 26.64 -27.82 0.89
CA ASP A 35 27.13 -27.88 2.28
C ASP A 35 27.64 -26.49 2.70
N LEU A 36 26.83 -25.73 3.44
CA LEU A 36 27.23 -24.51 4.15
C LEU A 36 27.47 -24.83 5.64
N ALA A 37 28.12 -25.95 5.90
CA ALA A 37 28.89 -26.13 7.11
C ALA A 37 30.30 -25.57 6.86
N GLU A 38 30.80 -24.78 7.82
CA GLU A 38 32.14 -24.15 7.82
C GLU A 38 32.24 -22.74 7.21
N SER A 39 31.62 -21.75 7.87
CA SER A 39 32.26 -20.43 8.02
C SER A 39 31.65 -19.65 9.19
N LEU A 40 31.76 -20.21 10.40
CA LEU A 40 31.59 -19.49 11.66
C LEU A 40 32.97 -19.21 12.25
N GLU A 41 33.71 -18.30 11.61
CA GLU A 41 34.90 -17.70 12.23
C GLU A 41 34.74 -16.17 12.21
N GLN A 42 34.56 -15.62 13.42
CA GLN A 42 35.29 -14.46 13.90
C GLN A 42 34.86 -13.05 13.40
N LEU A 43 33.93 -12.45 14.13
CA LEU A 43 33.83 -10.98 14.34
C LEU A 43 33.69 -10.77 15.85
N ASP A 44 34.80 -10.76 16.58
CA ASP A 44 35.53 -9.56 17.04
C ASP A 44 34.69 -8.69 17.98
N ASP A 45 34.76 -9.09 19.25
CA ASP A 45 34.46 -8.32 20.45
C ASP A 45 35.30 -7.02 20.47
N GLY A 46 34.65 -5.85 20.41
CA GLY A 46 35.38 -4.59 20.47
C GLY A 46 34.54 -3.34 20.74
N ALA A 47 34.88 -2.68 21.85
CA ALA A 47 34.64 -1.28 22.23
C ALA A 47 33.28 -0.95 22.88
N THR A 48 33.16 -0.95 24.22
CA THR A 48 33.61 0.06 25.22
C THR A 48 32.92 1.42 25.13
N GLY A 49 32.00 1.66 26.06
CA GLY A 49 32.00 2.81 26.97
C GLY A 49 31.82 4.21 26.39
N GLY A 50 30.65 4.79 26.65
CA GLY A 50 30.39 6.22 26.54
C GLY A 50 29.22 6.61 27.44
N GLU A 51 29.52 6.85 28.72
CA GLU A 51 28.67 7.63 29.62
C GLU A 51 28.66 9.08 29.14
N ASP A 52 27.49 9.65 28.84
CA ASP A 52 27.30 11.10 28.74
C ASP A 52 26.04 11.48 29.53
N ASP A 53 26.26 11.75 30.81
CA ASP A 53 25.38 12.49 31.70
C ASP A 53 25.41 13.97 31.26
N GLY A 54 24.36 14.40 30.59
CA GLY A 54 24.16 15.78 30.11
C GLY A 54 22.83 16.36 30.55
N ASP A 55 22.78 16.72 31.83
CA ASP A 55 21.90 17.69 32.48
C ASP A 55 21.85 19.00 31.67
N ASP A 56 20.67 19.54 31.33
CA ASP A 56 20.43 21.00 31.31
C ASP A 56 18.96 21.35 30.97
N GLU A 57 18.23 21.67 32.04
CA GLU A 57 17.40 22.87 32.23
C GLU A 57 16.46 23.35 31.09
N ALA A 58 15.17 23.31 31.42
CA ALA A 58 14.10 24.07 30.76
C ALA A 58 14.35 25.59 30.77
N PRO A 59 13.75 26.30 29.80
CA PRO A 59 13.05 27.53 30.20
C PRO A 59 11.58 27.56 29.76
N GLU A 60 10.75 27.89 30.74
CA GLU A 60 9.38 28.38 30.59
C GLU A 60 9.38 29.76 29.88
N GLY A 61 8.43 29.96 28.97
CA GLY A 61 8.11 31.24 28.30
C GLY A 61 7.47 30.94 26.93
N ASP A 62 6.44 31.60 26.43
CA ASP A 62 5.85 32.90 26.73
C ASP A 62 4.42 32.91 26.15
N THR A 63 3.57 33.66 26.82
CA THR A 63 2.17 33.95 26.53
C THR A 63 1.98 35.03 25.45
N GLY A 64 1.24 34.73 24.39
CA GLY A 64 0.62 35.75 23.52
C GLY A 64 0.08 35.10 22.24
N GLY A 65 -1.21 35.08 21.89
CA GLY A 65 -2.25 36.06 22.18
C GLY A 65 -2.37 37.07 21.04
N ASP A 66 -2.73 36.62 19.83
CA ASP A 66 -3.20 37.53 18.77
C ASP A 66 -4.44 36.94 18.06
N THR A 67 -5.58 37.53 18.38
CA THR A 67 -6.86 37.36 17.71
C THR A 67 -6.94 38.36 16.55
N GLY A 68 -6.54 37.93 15.37
CA GLY A 68 -6.72 38.68 14.13
C GLY A 68 -8.00 38.26 13.40
N GLU A 69 -9.13 38.89 13.74
CA GLU A 69 -10.32 38.91 12.88
C GLU A 69 -9.96 39.60 11.55
N THR A 70 -9.95 38.83 10.46
CA THR A 70 -9.94 39.40 9.10
C THR A 70 -11.32 39.17 8.50
N GLU A 71 -12.09 40.25 8.40
CA GLU A 71 -13.35 40.30 7.64
C GLU A 71 -13.10 39.94 6.16
N PRO A 72 -13.98 39.13 5.53
CA PRO A 72 -13.91 38.88 4.10
C PRO A 72 -14.51 40.07 3.32
N PRO A 73 -13.83 40.62 2.29
CA PRO A 73 -14.49 41.51 1.34
C PRO A 73 -15.44 40.74 0.42
N ALA A 74 -16.55 41.41 0.14
CA ALA A 74 -17.72 40.99 -0.60
C ALA A 74 -17.49 40.71 -2.10
N ASP A 75 -18.36 39.82 -2.62
CA ASP A 75 -18.99 39.83 -3.94
C ASP A 75 -18.14 40.20 -5.18
N GLU A 76 -17.65 39.16 -5.89
CA GLU A 76 -17.47 39.23 -7.34
C GLU A 76 -18.43 38.24 -8.05
N PRO A 77 -19.25 38.71 -9.02
CA PRO A 77 -20.17 37.87 -9.80
C PRO A 77 -19.47 37.07 -10.92
N PRO A 78 -20.16 36.09 -11.54
CA PRO A 78 -19.54 34.85 -12.04
C PRO A 78 -18.80 35.04 -13.36
N GLY A 79 -17.51 34.67 -13.35
CA GLY A 79 -16.72 34.46 -14.57
C GLY A 79 -17.11 33.15 -15.25
N ASP A 80 -17.85 33.29 -16.34
CA ASP A 80 -18.07 32.26 -17.36
C ASP A 80 -16.72 31.71 -17.85
N THR A 81 -16.37 30.52 -17.38
CA THR A 81 -15.27 29.70 -17.88
C THR A 81 -15.85 28.47 -18.55
N SER A 82 -16.66 28.68 -19.58
CA SER A 82 -16.94 27.69 -20.62
C SER A 82 -15.69 27.46 -21.51
N GLY A 83 -14.60 27.02 -20.89
CA GLY A 83 -13.46 26.43 -21.55
C GLY A 83 -13.68 24.93 -21.65
N GLY A 84 -14.05 24.44 -22.83
CA GLY A 84 -14.26 23.01 -23.08
C GLY A 84 -13.01 22.21 -22.75
N ALA A 85 -13.03 21.52 -21.60
CA ALA A 85 -12.20 20.36 -21.34
C ALA A 85 -12.73 19.21 -22.19
N GLY A 86 -12.39 19.23 -23.48
CA GLY A 86 -12.16 17.99 -24.22
C GLY A 86 -10.89 17.38 -23.63
N GLY A 87 -10.99 16.89 -22.39
CA GLY A 87 -9.94 16.16 -21.73
C GLY A 87 -9.72 14.91 -22.55
N ASP A 88 -8.56 14.88 -23.19
CA ASP A 88 -7.90 13.66 -23.62
C ASP A 88 -8.18 12.62 -22.53
N THR A 89 -9.00 11.60 -22.83
CA THR A 89 -9.02 10.36 -22.04
C THR A 89 -7.74 9.61 -22.36
N GLY A 90 -6.61 10.33 -22.31
CA GLY A 90 -5.27 9.86 -22.52
C GLY A 90 -5.05 8.81 -21.48
N ASP A 91 -4.83 7.60 -21.96
CA ASP A 91 -4.15 6.52 -21.29
C ASP A 91 -4.41 6.50 -19.77
N LEU A 92 -5.65 6.21 -19.39
CA LEU A 92 -6.08 6.20 -17.98
C LEU A 92 -5.39 5.11 -17.13
N GLY A 93 -4.61 4.25 -17.77
CA GLY A 93 -3.63 3.40 -17.11
C GLY A 93 -2.26 3.81 -17.60
N GLY A 94 -1.56 4.65 -16.85
CA GLY A 94 -0.13 4.91 -17.07
C GLY A 94 0.63 3.59 -17.24
N THR A 95 1.79 3.66 -17.89
CA THR A 95 2.64 2.48 -18.02
C THR A 95 3.04 1.99 -16.63
N ALA A 96 3.39 0.70 -16.48
CA ALA A 96 3.82 0.17 -15.18
C ALA A 96 4.95 1.00 -14.55
N ASP A 97 5.81 1.59 -15.38
CA ASP A 97 6.89 2.50 -14.97
C ASP A 97 6.37 3.83 -14.37
N ASP A 98 5.16 4.28 -14.74
CA ASP A 98 4.58 5.53 -14.24
C ASP A 98 3.88 5.36 -12.88
N ILE A 99 3.64 4.12 -12.45
CA ILE A 99 2.86 3.78 -11.24
C ILE A 99 3.67 3.02 -10.19
N GLU A 100 4.99 2.95 -10.37
CA GLU A 100 5.91 2.33 -9.43
C GLU A 100 5.82 2.95 -8.03
N GLY A 101 5.97 2.11 -7.01
CA GLY A 101 6.12 2.53 -5.62
C GLY A 101 5.14 1.85 -4.67
N ASP A 102 5.13 2.35 -3.44
CA ASP A 102 4.27 1.86 -2.37
C ASP A 102 3.01 2.73 -2.24
N TRP A 103 1.88 2.06 -2.36
CA TRP A 103 0.56 2.65 -2.37
C TRP A 103 -0.23 2.18 -1.15
N PHE A 104 -0.83 3.09 -0.39
CA PHE A 104 -1.55 2.74 0.84
C PHE A 104 -2.93 3.35 0.89
N THR A 105 -3.91 2.65 1.48
CA THR A 105 -5.25 3.21 1.71
C THR A 105 -5.31 4.16 2.90
N GLY A 106 -4.34 4.08 3.80
CA GLY A 106 -4.22 4.89 5.01
C GLY A 106 -2.88 4.66 5.73
N THR A 107 -2.78 5.08 6.98
CA THR A 107 -1.56 5.01 7.81
C THR A 107 -1.66 3.99 8.94
N THR A 108 -2.81 3.35 9.13
CA THR A 108 -3.07 2.42 10.24
C THR A 108 -2.80 0.98 9.84
N ARG A 109 -2.50 0.10 10.80
CA ARG A 109 -2.18 -1.32 10.50
C ARG A 109 -3.28 -2.11 9.82
N ASP A 110 -4.53 -1.64 9.90
CA ASP A 110 -5.69 -2.28 9.26
C ASP A 110 -5.90 -1.78 7.82
N ASP A 111 -5.04 -0.88 7.32
CA ASP A 111 -5.09 -0.36 5.95
C ASP A 111 -4.35 -1.29 4.98
N ALA A 112 -4.83 -1.32 3.73
CA ALA A 112 -4.25 -2.12 2.67
C ALA A 112 -3.03 -1.44 2.03
N ASN A 113 -2.13 -2.25 1.48
CA ASN A 113 -0.96 -1.78 0.73
C ASN A 113 -0.84 -2.50 -0.63
N LEU A 114 -0.41 -1.75 -1.64
CA LEU A 114 0.01 -2.24 -2.95
C LEU A 114 1.45 -1.80 -3.21
N GLU A 115 2.36 -2.75 -3.26
CA GLU A 115 3.75 -2.56 -3.66
C GLU A 115 3.88 -2.86 -5.16
N VAL A 116 4.13 -1.83 -5.97
CA VAL A 116 4.29 -1.96 -7.43
C VAL A 116 5.76 -1.88 -7.78
N LEU A 117 6.33 -2.99 -8.25
CA LEU A 117 7.75 -3.10 -8.57
C LEU A 117 8.07 -2.57 -9.97
N ALA A 118 9.23 -1.93 -10.09
CA ALA A 118 9.72 -1.32 -11.32
C ALA A 118 9.86 -2.33 -12.48
N GLY A 119 9.43 -1.93 -13.68
CA GLY A 119 9.90 -2.49 -14.94
C GLY A 119 9.27 -3.80 -15.43
N ASP A 120 8.58 -4.57 -14.59
CA ASP A 120 7.87 -5.79 -15.02
C ASP A 120 6.38 -5.82 -14.70
N GLY A 121 5.88 -4.81 -14.00
CA GLY A 121 4.47 -4.74 -13.59
C GLY A 121 4.12 -5.81 -12.57
N THR A 122 5.07 -6.31 -11.80
CA THR A 122 4.77 -7.14 -10.63
C THR A 122 4.14 -6.27 -9.55
N VAL A 123 3.10 -6.80 -8.90
CA VAL A 123 2.46 -6.16 -7.76
C VAL A 123 2.35 -7.15 -6.61
N LYS A 124 2.59 -6.66 -5.39
CA LYS A 124 2.31 -7.38 -4.16
C LYS A 124 1.22 -6.62 -3.40
N PHE A 125 0.13 -7.30 -3.08
CA PHE A 125 -1.00 -6.76 -2.35
C PHE A 125 -0.98 -7.31 -0.92
N TYR A 126 -1.18 -6.42 0.04
CA TYR A 126 -1.36 -6.75 1.45
C TYR A 126 -2.75 -6.25 1.86
N GLU A 127 -3.63 -7.17 2.30
CA GLU A 127 -4.99 -6.81 2.73
C GLU A 127 -4.96 -5.85 3.92
N ASP A 128 -4.07 -6.14 4.87
CA ASP A 128 -3.63 -5.26 5.93
C ASP A 128 -2.11 -5.41 6.06
N PHE A 129 -1.40 -4.32 6.36
CA PHE A 129 0.06 -4.41 6.64
C PHE A 129 0.34 -4.71 8.12
N GLY A 130 -0.67 -5.18 8.86
CA GLY A 130 -0.59 -5.61 10.23
C GLY A 130 -0.06 -7.05 10.36
N VAL A 131 -0.65 -7.81 11.28
CA VAL A 131 -0.20 -9.17 11.64
C VAL A 131 -1.05 -10.26 10.99
N GLU A 132 -2.27 -9.93 10.57
CA GLU A 132 -3.23 -10.93 10.05
C GLU A 132 -3.51 -10.81 8.56
N GLY A 133 -2.94 -9.83 7.84
CA GLY A 133 -3.26 -9.59 6.44
C GLY A 133 -2.75 -10.63 5.45
N ASP A 134 -3.63 -11.04 4.55
CA ASP A 134 -3.29 -11.85 3.39
C ASP A 134 -2.27 -11.14 2.50
N VAL A 135 -1.30 -11.91 2.00
CA VAL A 135 -0.26 -11.41 1.09
C VAL A 135 -0.45 -12.06 -0.27
N CYS A 136 -0.80 -11.26 -1.27
CA CYS A 136 -1.05 -11.73 -2.62
C CYS A 136 0.02 -11.23 -3.60
N ASP A 137 0.51 -12.13 -4.44
CA ASP A 137 1.39 -11.82 -5.57
C ASP A 137 0.59 -11.74 -6.87
N GLY A 138 0.96 -10.82 -7.76
CA GLY A 138 0.25 -10.63 -9.01
C GLY A 138 0.95 -9.71 -10.01
N THR A 139 0.17 -9.24 -10.98
CA THR A 139 0.60 -8.31 -12.02
C THR A 139 -0.34 -7.12 -12.14
N ILE A 140 0.21 -5.97 -12.54
CA ILE A 140 -0.49 -4.72 -12.78
C ILE A 140 -0.09 -4.15 -14.15
N GLY A 141 -1.09 -3.72 -14.91
CA GLY A 141 -0.86 -3.06 -16.19
C GLY A 141 -2.15 -2.91 -16.99
N ASN A 142 -2.14 -1.97 -17.95
CA ASN A 142 -3.30 -1.68 -18.81
C ASN A 142 -4.59 -1.40 -17.99
N GLY A 143 -4.46 -0.70 -16.86
CA GLY A 143 -5.60 -0.37 -15.99
C GLY A 143 -6.21 -1.56 -15.24
N THR A 144 -5.52 -2.71 -15.19
CA THR A 144 -5.98 -3.92 -14.50
C THR A 144 -4.92 -4.43 -13.53
N ILE A 145 -5.37 -4.91 -12.37
CA ILE A 145 -4.60 -5.70 -11.40
C ILE A 145 -5.12 -7.14 -11.48
N THR A 146 -4.21 -8.11 -11.55
CA THR A 146 -4.52 -9.55 -11.48
C THR A 146 -3.63 -10.20 -10.44
N LEU A 147 -4.22 -10.64 -9.33
CA LEU A 147 -3.55 -11.45 -8.33
C LEU A 147 -3.57 -12.92 -8.79
N GLU A 148 -2.50 -13.65 -8.51
CA GLU A 148 -2.32 -15.04 -8.94
C GLU A 148 -2.32 -16.01 -7.76
N GLU A 149 -1.69 -15.63 -6.65
CA GLU A 149 -1.55 -16.44 -5.45
C GLU A 149 -1.66 -15.55 -4.21
N CYS A 150 -2.38 -16.01 -3.18
CA CYS A 150 -2.49 -15.35 -1.89
C CYS A 150 -2.06 -16.32 -0.79
N ALA A 151 -1.11 -15.89 0.04
CA ALA A 151 -0.78 -16.54 1.29
C ALA A 151 -1.73 -16.01 2.37
N VAL A 152 -2.57 -16.90 2.91
CA VAL A 152 -3.57 -16.54 3.91
C VAL A 152 -2.92 -16.41 5.28
N TYR A 153 -3.08 -15.26 5.92
CA TYR A 153 -2.75 -15.03 7.31
C TYR A 153 -4.04 -14.74 8.10
N GLY A 154 -4.10 -15.09 9.38
CA GLY A 154 -5.34 -14.95 10.14
C GLY A 154 -6.44 -15.98 9.78
N SER A 155 -7.70 -15.54 9.78
CA SER A 155 -8.88 -16.42 9.69
C SER A 155 -9.85 -16.11 8.56
N GLU A 156 -9.64 -14.98 7.89
CA GLU A 156 -10.42 -14.54 6.73
C GLU A 156 -9.50 -14.64 5.50
N GLU A 157 -10.07 -14.99 4.35
CA GLU A 157 -9.31 -15.17 3.10
C GLU A 157 -9.73 -14.06 2.13
N TRP A 158 -8.74 -13.39 1.54
CA TRP A 158 -8.92 -12.47 0.43
C TRP A 158 -9.24 -13.25 -0.84
N THR A 159 -10.40 -12.96 -1.45
CA THR A 159 -10.90 -13.72 -2.61
C THR A 159 -10.98 -12.91 -3.90
N ASP A 160 -10.71 -11.61 -3.84
CA ASP A 160 -10.77 -10.70 -4.99
C ASP A 160 -9.48 -10.74 -5.80
N MET A 161 -9.43 -11.64 -6.79
CA MET A 161 -8.22 -11.86 -7.59
C MET A 161 -8.04 -10.89 -8.76
N THR A 162 -9.00 -9.99 -9.01
CA THR A 162 -8.92 -9.03 -10.13
C THR A 162 -9.46 -7.68 -9.72
N ALA A 163 -8.83 -6.61 -10.21
CA ALA A 163 -9.26 -5.23 -10.00
C ALA A 163 -9.05 -4.40 -11.27
N THR A 164 -9.80 -3.32 -11.41
CA THR A 164 -9.50 -2.23 -12.36
C THR A 164 -9.00 -1.03 -11.59
N TYR A 165 -8.04 -0.29 -12.14
CA TYR A 165 -7.51 0.92 -11.50
C TYR A 165 -7.46 2.12 -12.44
N THR A 166 -7.49 3.31 -11.84
CA THR A 166 -7.20 4.59 -12.50
C THR A 166 -6.29 5.42 -11.61
N VAL A 167 -5.30 6.10 -12.20
CA VAL A 167 -4.35 6.95 -11.47
C VAL A 167 -4.60 8.42 -11.79
N ASP A 168 -4.62 9.26 -10.75
CA ASP A 168 -4.68 10.72 -10.84
C ASP A 168 -3.63 11.33 -9.90
N GLY A 169 -2.47 11.66 -10.45
CA GLY A 169 -1.34 12.18 -9.69
C GLY A 169 -0.85 11.19 -8.62
N PRO A 170 -0.83 11.58 -7.33
CA PRO A 170 -0.39 10.70 -6.24
C PRO A 170 -1.47 9.73 -5.74
N THR A 171 -2.62 9.69 -6.39
CA THR A 171 -3.78 8.88 -5.96
C THR A 171 -4.13 7.82 -7.00
N MET A 172 -4.46 6.62 -6.55
CA MET A 172 -4.94 5.52 -7.37
C MET A 172 -6.28 5.03 -6.83
N GLU A 173 -7.31 5.07 -7.68
CA GLU A 173 -8.61 4.46 -7.38
C GLU A 173 -8.61 3.02 -7.90
N VAL A 174 -8.81 2.06 -7.00
CA VAL A 174 -8.87 0.62 -7.32
C VAL A 174 -10.27 0.11 -7.05
N THR A 175 -10.85 -0.62 -8.00
CA THR A 175 -12.14 -1.32 -7.83
C THR A 175 -11.95 -2.80 -8.09
N TRP A 176 -12.13 -3.60 -7.04
CA TRP A 176 -12.04 -5.04 -7.05
C TRP A 176 -13.26 -5.71 -7.69
N SER A 177 -13.12 -6.98 -8.09
CA SER A 177 -14.18 -7.75 -8.75
C SER A 177 -15.45 -7.90 -7.93
N SER A 178 -15.36 -7.91 -6.60
CA SER A 178 -16.51 -7.88 -5.68
C SER A 178 -17.31 -6.58 -5.76
N GLY A 179 -16.69 -5.50 -6.28
CA GLY A 179 -17.22 -4.14 -6.28
C GLY A 179 -16.73 -3.30 -5.09
N ILE A 180 -15.81 -3.80 -4.27
CA ILE A 180 -15.11 -2.99 -3.26
C ILE A 180 -14.23 -1.96 -4.00
N THR A 181 -14.38 -0.69 -3.63
CA THR A 181 -13.53 0.41 -4.12
C THR A 181 -12.64 0.91 -2.98
N GLN A 182 -11.35 1.07 -3.26
CA GLN A 182 -10.34 1.58 -2.37
C GLN A 182 -9.56 2.71 -3.04
N THR A 183 -9.26 3.74 -2.26
CA THR A 183 -8.41 4.86 -2.68
C THR A 183 -7.03 4.66 -2.10
N TYR A 184 -6.03 4.53 -2.96
CA TYR A 184 -4.63 4.40 -2.59
C TYR A 184 -3.90 5.71 -2.81
N ARG A 185 -2.91 6.00 -1.95
CA ARG A 185 -2.03 7.17 -2.05
C ARG A 185 -0.58 6.69 -2.14
N ASN A 186 0.23 7.31 -3.00
CA ASN A 186 1.63 6.93 -3.15
C ASN A 186 2.49 7.58 -2.06
N ALA A 187 3.21 6.77 -1.28
CA ALA A 187 4.07 7.24 -0.20
C ALA A 187 5.21 8.13 -0.68
N TYR A 188 5.76 7.89 -1.87
CA TYR A 188 6.89 8.63 -2.43
C TYR A 188 6.48 9.69 -3.45
N GLY A 189 5.25 9.62 -3.97
CA GLY A 189 4.67 10.52 -4.96
C GLY A 189 4.03 11.78 -4.38
N GLY A 190 4.09 11.97 -3.06
CA GLY A 190 3.47 13.11 -2.36
C GLY A 190 1.98 12.92 -2.05
N GLY A 191 1.52 11.68 -1.90
CA GLY A 191 0.15 11.37 -1.48
C GLY A 191 -0.09 11.53 0.03
N PHE A 192 0.97 11.70 0.80
CA PHE A 192 0.94 11.85 2.26
C PHE A 192 1.69 13.11 2.68
N ASP A 193 1.25 13.72 3.78
CA ASP A 193 2.03 14.76 4.46
C ASP A 193 3.12 14.17 5.38
N GLU A 194 3.95 15.03 5.96
CA GLU A 194 5.11 14.61 6.78
C GLU A 194 4.69 13.89 8.06
N ASP A 195 3.58 14.30 8.68
CA ASP A 195 3.07 13.67 9.91
C ASP A 195 2.52 12.28 9.58
N GLU A 196 1.76 12.14 8.50
CA GLU A 196 1.25 10.86 8.02
C GLU A 196 2.37 9.90 7.61
N LEU A 197 3.43 10.39 6.94
CA LEU A 197 4.58 9.56 6.59
C LEU A 197 5.33 9.06 7.84
N SER A 198 5.44 9.90 8.87
CA SER A 198 6.01 9.48 10.16
C SER A 198 5.16 8.40 10.82
N GLU A 199 3.82 8.55 10.80
CA GLU A 199 2.90 7.54 11.34
C GLU A 199 2.98 6.22 10.56
N LEU A 200 3.02 6.29 9.22
CA LEU A 200 3.17 5.12 8.36
C LEU A 200 4.49 4.39 8.66
N GLN A 201 5.60 5.14 8.78
CA GLN A 201 6.88 4.57 9.14
C GLN A 201 6.85 3.91 10.52
N GLU A 202 6.21 4.55 11.51
CA GLU A 202 6.03 3.94 12.81
C GLU A 202 5.20 2.66 12.69
N ASN A 203 4.05 2.66 12.03
CA ASN A 203 3.17 1.50 12.00
C ASN A 203 3.73 0.31 11.21
N VAL A 204 4.42 0.57 10.09
CA VAL A 204 5.07 -0.44 9.25
C VAL A 204 6.34 -1.01 9.92
N TYR A 205 7.20 -0.17 10.51
CA TYR A 205 8.50 -0.62 11.02
C TYR A 205 8.53 -0.91 12.54
N SER A 206 7.65 -0.31 13.35
CA SER A 206 7.55 -0.63 14.79
C SER A 206 6.93 -2.00 15.06
N GLY A 207 6.47 -2.70 14.00
CA GLY A 207 6.01 -4.08 14.06
C GLY A 207 7.07 -5.10 14.50
N THR A 208 8.35 -4.72 14.65
CA THR A 208 9.30 -5.54 15.41
C THR A 208 8.70 -5.80 16.79
N PRO A 209 8.35 -7.06 17.14
CA PRO A 209 7.86 -7.35 18.48
C PRO A 209 8.93 -6.82 19.43
N ALA A 210 8.52 -5.95 20.37
CA ALA A 210 9.41 -5.49 21.43
C ALA A 210 10.12 -6.73 21.97
N GLU A 211 11.45 -6.81 21.82
CA GLU A 211 12.20 -7.96 22.28
C GLU A 211 11.76 -8.23 23.72
N PRO A 212 11.34 -9.46 24.05
CA PRO A 212 10.91 -9.74 25.41
C PRO A 212 12.05 -9.31 26.34
N PRO A 213 11.75 -8.61 27.45
CA PRO A 213 12.79 -8.18 28.36
C PRO A 213 13.66 -9.39 28.70
N LEU A 214 14.96 -9.30 28.45
CA LEU A 214 15.92 -10.31 28.85
C LEU A 214 15.87 -10.38 30.38
N ASP A 215 15.11 -11.33 30.92
CA ASP A 215 15.18 -11.69 32.33
C ASP A 215 16.60 -12.20 32.61
N LEU A 216 17.44 -11.32 33.15
CA LEU A 216 18.80 -11.61 33.66
C LEU A 216 18.76 -11.95 35.15
#